data_AF-A0A7C0UK07-F1
#
_entry.id   AF-A0A7C0UK07-F1
#
_cell.length_a   1.000
_cell.length_b   1.000
_cell.length_c   1.000
_cell.angle_alpha   90.00
_cell.angle_beta   90.00
_cell.angle_gamma   90.00
#
_symmetry.space_group_name_H-M   'P 1'
#
loop_
_entity.id
_entity.type
_entity.pdbx_description
1 polymer ?
#
loop_
_entity_poly.entity_id
_entity_poly.type
_entity_poly.pdbx_seq_one_letter_code
_entity_poly.pdbx_strand_id
1 'polypeptide(L)'
;DKAEAKRAEEIYLNNLLTDMTKGIQYLNEVMALIKEGFHEAIDNGPLSKEKVLKVKVKLVDAKLHEDSIHRGPAQVIPAVRDAVRQAILHAKPVLLEPKQKVFIHVPDEYMGGAIREVQSRRGQINEMKQEQDMTIIDAKCPVAELFGFASGIRSATEGRALWATEHAGFEPVPRDIQDKLINEIRTRKGI
;
A
#
# COMPACT_ATOMS: atom_id res chain seq x y z
N ASP A 1 -18.48 -7.33 10.88
CA ASP A 1 -19.44 -8.35 11.36
C ASP A 1 -18.78 -9.14 12.49
N LYS A 2 -19.46 -9.27 13.64
CA LYS A 2 -18.96 -9.99 14.82
C LYS A 2 -18.76 -11.48 14.56
N ALA A 3 -19.55 -12.07 13.66
CA ALA A 3 -19.42 -13.48 13.28
C ALA A 3 -18.15 -13.73 12.45
N GLU A 4 -17.86 -12.84 11.51
CA GLU A 4 -16.65 -12.89 10.69
C GLU A 4 -15.38 -12.58 11.51
N ALA A 5 -15.45 -11.62 12.43
CA ALA A 5 -14.31 -11.26 13.28
C ALA A 5 -13.83 -12.41 14.17
N LYS A 6 -14.73 -13.30 14.61
CA LYS A 6 -14.38 -14.50 15.38
C LYS A 6 -13.64 -15.56 14.56
N ARG A 7 -13.66 -15.45 13.23
CA ARG A 7 -13.09 -16.39 12.27
C ARG A 7 -11.80 -15.84 11.63
N ALA A 8 -11.20 -14.82 12.26
CA ALA A 8 -9.92 -14.30 11.86
C ALA A 8 -8.84 -15.35 12.14
N GLU A 9 -8.17 -15.80 11.09
CA GLU A 9 -7.11 -16.80 11.18
C GLU A 9 -5.73 -16.14 11.26
N GLU A 10 -5.51 -15.09 10.47
CA GLU A 10 -4.18 -14.47 10.34
C GLU A 10 -4.29 -12.98 9.99
N ILE A 11 -3.44 -12.15 10.60
CA ILE A 11 -3.26 -10.75 10.22
C ILE A 11 -1.82 -10.56 9.79
N TYR A 12 -1.61 -10.22 8.51
CA TYR A 12 -0.28 -10.09 7.92
C TYR A 12 -0.18 -8.82 7.08
N LEU A 13 0.75 -7.91 7.43
CA LEU A 13 1.00 -6.64 6.72
C LEU A 13 -0.28 -5.83 6.44
N ASN A 14 -1.16 -5.67 7.43
CA ASN A 14 -2.47 -5.01 7.29
C ASN A 14 -3.45 -5.70 6.32
N ASN A 15 -3.29 -7.00 6.13
CA ASN A 15 -4.24 -7.87 5.44
C ASN A 15 -4.79 -8.90 6.41
N LEU A 16 -5.99 -9.39 6.15
CA LEU A 16 -6.69 -10.33 7.03
C LEU A 16 -7.07 -11.59 6.25
N LEU A 17 -6.73 -12.76 6.79
CA LEU A 17 -7.27 -14.05 6.37
C LEU A 17 -8.37 -14.48 7.34
N THR A 18 -9.50 -14.93 6.80
CA THR A 18 -10.63 -15.46 7.59
C THR A 18 -11.07 -16.82 7.09
N ASP A 19 -11.34 -17.75 8.02
CA ASP A 19 -11.91 -19.06 7.73
C ASP A 19 -13.45 -19.03 7.84
N MET A 20 -14.10 -18.98 6.68
CA MET A 20 -15.55 -19.01 6.56
C MET A 20 -16.11 -20.42 6.31
N THR A 21 -15.25 -21.44 6.29
CA THR A 21 -15.65 -22.83 6.04
C THR A 21 -16.45 -23.42 7.20
N LYS A 22 -17.07 -24.58 6.96
CA LYS A 22 -17.80 -25.36 7.97
C LYS A 22 -17.61 -26.85 7.70
N GLY A 23 -17.07 -27.58 8.67
CA GLY A 23 -17.05 -29.05 8.65
C GLY A 23 -16.09 -29.68 7.62
N ILE A 24 -15.03 -28.97 7.21
CA ILE A 24 -14.05 -29.51 6.28
C ILE A 24 -13.05 -30.38 7.05
N GLN A 25 -13.07 -31.68 6.76
CA GLN A 25 -12.14 -32.64 7.35
C GLN A 25 -10.71 -32.30 6.95
N TYR A 26 -9.77 -32.45 7.89
CA TYR A 26 -8.33 -32.23 7.72
C TYR A 26 -7.90 -30.77 7.44
N LEU A 27 -8.82 -29.79 7.43
CA LEU A 27 -8.49 -28.39 7.18
C LEU A 27 -7.50 -27.83 8.22
N ASN A 28 -7.70 -28.19 9.49
CA ASN A 28 -6.84 -27.75 10.59
C ASN A 28 -5.38 -28.20 10.41
N GLU A 29 -5.14 -29.32 9.73
CA GLU A 29 -3.77 -29.84 9.48
C GLU A 29 -3.03 -29.00 8.43
N VAL A 30 -3.77 -28.45 7.46
CA VAL A 30 -3.20 -27.68 6.34
C VAL A 30 -3.28 -26.17 6.55
N MET A 31 -3.96 -25.70 7.60
CA MET A 31 -4.15 -24.26 7.85
C MET A 31 -2.83 -23.49 7.94
N ALA A 32 -1.78 -24.10 8.49
CA ALA A 32 -0.44 -23.48 8.50
C ALA A 32 0.09 -23.25 7.08
N LEU A 33 -0.10 -24.20 6.16
CA LEU A 33 0.30 -24.09 4.76
C LEU A 33 -0.58 -23.08 4.01
N ILE A 34 -1.86 -22.96 4.37
CA ILE A 34 -2.75 -21.93 3.82
C ILE A 34 -2.26 -20.54 4.22
N LYS A 35 -1.88 -20.34 5.48
CA LYS A 35 -1.30 -19.08 5.96
C LYS A 35 0.00 -18.74 5.24
N GLU A 36 0.86 -19.71 5.00
CA GLU A 36 2.09 -19.54 4.23
C GLU A 36 1.82 -19.14 2.76
N GLY A 37 0.90 -19.84 2.08
CA GLY A 37 0.48 -19.46 0.73
C GLY A 37 -0.17 -18.07 0.67
N PHE A 38 -0.91 -17.68 1.71
CA PHE A 38 -1.43 -16.33 1.87
C PHE A 38 -0.28 -15.32 2.01
N HIS A 39 0.72 -15.57 2.86
CA HIS A 39 1.89 -14.69 3.00
C HIS A 39 2.63 -14.51 1.67
N GLU A 40 2.90 -15.60 0.92
CA GLU A 40 3.55 -15.51 -0.40
C GLU A 40 2.76 -14.65 -1.41
N ALA A 41 1.43 -14.72 -1.37
CA ALA A 41 0.57 -13.91 -2.22
C ALA A 41 0.59 -12.44 -1.81
N ILE A 42 0.65 -12.15 -0.51
CA ILE A 42 0.70 -10.79 0.03
C ILE A 42 2.08 -10.14 -0.18
N ASP A 43 3.17 -10.87 0.01
CA ASP A 43 4.51 -10.33 -0.19
C ASP A 43 4.80 -10.01 -1.66
N ASN A 44 4.21 -10.78 -2.57
CA ASN A 44 4.40 -10.64 -4.02
C ASN A 44 3.05 -10.50 -4.72
N GLY A 45 2.53 -9.26 -4.72
CA GLY A 45 1.27 -8.91 -5.36
C GLY A 45 1.29 -9.11 -6.88
N PRO A 46 0.13 -9.36 -7.51
CA PRO A 46 0.05 -9.82 -8.89
C PRO A 46 0.38 -8.76 -9.95
N LEU A 47 0.30 -7.46 -9.62
CA LEU A 47 0.57 -6.38 -10.59
C LEU A 47 2.07 -6.23 -10.90
N SER A 48 2.88 -6.11 -9.85
CA SER A 48 4.30 -5.69 -9.96
C SER A 48 5.23 -6.35 -8.92
N LYS A 49 4.77 -7.44 -8.28
CA LYS A 49 5.45 -8.10 -7.14
C LYS A 49 5.80 -7.12 -6.01
N GLU A 50 4.98 -6.10 -5.80
CA GLU A 50 5.02 -5.26 -4.61
C GLU A 50 4.11 -5.85 -3.53
N LYS A 51 4.33 -5.45 -2.28
CA LYS A 51 3.53 -5.92 -1.14
C LYS A 51 2.07 -5.47 -1.28
N VAL A 52 1.16 -6.39 -0.99
CA VAL A 52 -0.29 -6.15 -0.96
C VAL A 52 -0.67 -5.57 0.40
N LEU A 53 -1.58 -4.60 0.40
CA LEU A 53 -2.10 -3.96 1.61
C LEU A 53 -3.62 -3.87 1.53
N LYS A 54 -4.28 -3.84 2.70
CA LYS A 54 -5.72 -3.56 2.86
C LYS A 54 -6.64 -4.56 2.16
N VAL A 55 -6.22 -5.83 2.05
CA VAL A 55 -7.05 -6.92 1.52
C VAL A 55 -7.59 -7.80 2.64
N LYS A 56 -8.83 -8.26 2.47
CA LYS A 56 -9.46 -9.26 3.32
C LYS A 56 -9.77 -10.51 2.49
N VAL A 57 -9.04 -11.58 2.75
CA VAL A 57 -9.19 -12.89 2.10
C VAL A 57 -10.12 -13.77 2.94
N LYS A 58 -11.09 -14.38 2.28
CA LYS A 58 -12.04 -15.31 2.90
C LYS A 58 -11.86 -16.69 2.30
N LEU A 59 -11.47 -17.68 3.11
CA LEU A 59 -11.55 -19.08 2.72
C LEU A 59 -13.00 -19.53 2.90
N VAL A 60 -13.69 -19.73 1.78
CA VAL A 60 -15.14 -19.99 1.80
C VAL A 60 -15.46 -21.48 1.81
N ASP A 61 -14.66 -22.25 1.07
CA ASP A 61 -14.77 -23.70 0.95
C ASP A 61 -13.41 -24.28 0.54
N ALA A 62 -13.21 -25.59 0.75
CA ALA A 62 -12.00 -26.31 0.37
C ALA A 62 -12.28 -27.81 0.16
N LYS A 63 -11.60 -28.40 -0.83
CA LYS A 63 -11.59 -29.85 -1.04
C LYS A 63 -10.18 -30.38 -0.83
N LEU A 64 -10.03 -31.27 0.14
CA LEU A 64 -8.75 -31.85 0.53
C LEU A 64 -8.74 -33.34 0.23
N HIS A 65 -7.59 -33.84 -0.23
CA HIS A 65 -7.36 -35.28 -0.39
C HIS A 65 -7.31 -35.95 0.98
N GLU A 66 -7.72 -37.21 1.16
CA GLU A 66 -7.71 -37.88 2.47
C GLU A 66 -6.28 -38.16 2.98
N ASP A 67 -5.41 -38.64 2.10
CA ASP A 67 -4.01 -38.91 2.42
C ASP A 67 -3.15 -37.65 2.56
N SER A 68 -2.40 -37.57 3.65
CA SER A 68 -1.49 -36.46 3.95
C SER A 68 -0.35 -36.30 2.93
N ILE A 69 0.07 -37.40 2.28
CA ILE A 69 1.09 -37.36 1.22
C ILE A 69 0.66 -36.52 0.00
N HIS A 70 -0.66 -36.32 -0.17
CA HIS A 70 -1.25 -35.52 -1.24
C HIS A 70 -1.70 -34.12 -0.78
N ARG A 71 -1.25 -33.69 0.41
CA ARG A 71 -1.51 -32.35 0.97
C ARG A 71 -0.22 -31.66 1.46
N GLY A 72 0.90 -31.96 0.84
CA GLY A 72 2.19 -31.38 1.23
C GLY A 72 2.33 -29.89 0.89
N PRO A 73 3.38 -29.21 1.39
CA PRO A 73 3.66 -27.80 1.11
C PRO A 73 3.67 -27.46 -0.38
N ALA A 74 4.30 -28.33 -1.19
CA ALA A 74 4.39 -28.17 -2.64
C ALA A 74 3.04 -28.22 -3.38
N GLN A 75 1.96 -28.61 -2.71
CA GLN A 75 0.61 -28.68 -3.28
C GLN A 75 -0.28 -27.56 -2.73
N VAL A 76 -0.32 -27.40 -1.40
CA VAL A 76 -1.25 -26.47 -0.73
C VAL A 76 -0.81 -25.01 -0.92
N ILE A 77 0.47 -24.71 -0.71
CA ILE A 77 0.99 -23.33 -0.77
C ILE A 77 0.77 -22.71 -2.16
N PRO A 78 1.19 -23.32 -3.29
CA PRO A 78 0.96 -22.72 -4.59
C PRO A 78 -0.52 -22.60 -4.93
N ALA A 79 -1.35 -23.58 -4.56
CA ALA A 79 -2.80 -23.52 -4.81
C ALA A 79 -3.45 -22.31 -4.12
N VAL A 80 -3.12 -22.07 -2.84
CA VAL A 80 -3.64 -20.92 -2.09
C VAL A 80 -3.08 -19.62 -2.64
N ARG A 81 -1.77 -19.55 -2.87
CA ARG A 81 -1.10 -18.35 -3.37
C ARG A 81 -1.70 -17.89 -4.70
N ASP A 82 -1.86 -18.82 -5.63
CA ASP A 82 -2.34 -18.50 -6.96
C ASP A 82 -3.83 -18.15 -6.93
N ALA A 83 -4.65 -18.82 -6.10
CA ALA A 83 -6.05 -18.44 -5.86
C ALA A 83 -6.19 -17.03 -5.30
N VAL A 84 -5.37 -16.65 -4.31
CA VAL A 84 -5.38 -15.30 -3.74
C VAL A 84 -4.97 -14.26 -4.78
N ARG A 85 -3.91 -14.53 -5.56
CA ARG A 85 -3.46 -13.61 -6.62
C ARG A 85 -4.52 -13.40 -7.70
N GLN A 86 -5.19 -14.46 -8.14
CA GLN A 86 -6.28 -14.34 -9.11
C GLN A 86 -7.47 -13.57 -8.54
N ALA A 87 -7.86 -13.85 -7.29
CA ALA A 87 -8.92 -13.11 -6.61
C ALA A 87 -8.60 -11.61 -6.52
N ILE A 88 -7.35 -11.25 -6.23
CA ILE A 88 -6.89 -9.86 -6.22
C ILE A 88 -7.04 -9.22 -7.60
N LEU A 89 -6.64 -9.91 -8.68
CA LEU A 89 -6.78 -9.40 -10.06
C LEU A 89 -8.25 -9.17 -10.45
N HIS A 90 -9.14 -10.11 -10.09
CA HIS A 90 -10.58 -9.95 -10.33
C HIS A 90 -11.20 -8.81 -9.52
N ALA A 91 -10.62 -8.46 -8.37
CA ALA A 91 -11.04 -7.35 -7.54
C ALA A 91 -10.60 -5.97 -8.06
N LYS A 92 -10.01 -5.88 -9.27
CA LYS A 92 -9.52 -4.64 -9.90
C LYS A 92 -8.52 -3.90 -9.00
N PRO A 93 -7.34 -4.51 -8.75
CA PRO A 93 -6.37 -3.97 -7.82
C PRO A 93 -5.78 -2.67 -8.37
N VAL A 94 -5.38 -1.78 -7.47
CA VAL A 94 -4.72 -0.52 -7.79
C VAL A 94 -3.35 -0.49 -7.15
N LEU A 95 -2.43 0.26 -7.75
CA LEU A 95 -1.13 0.51 -7.13
C LEU A 95 -1.28 1.61 -6.08
N LEU A 96 -0.60 1.45 -4.94
CA LEU A 96 -0.56 2.47 -3.90
C LEU A 96 0.83 3.11 -3.87
N GLU A 97 0.90 4.42 -3.81
CA GLU A 97 2.15 5.17 -3.59
C GLU A 97 2.22 5.69 -2.14
N PRO A 98 3.41 5.68 -1.52
CA PRO A 98 3.60 6.30 -0.22
C PRO A 98 3.47 7.84 -0.33
N LYS A 99 2.76 8.42 0.64
CA LYS A 99 2.61 9.87 0.78
C LYS A 99 3.37 10.35 2.01
N GLN A 100 3.91 11.55 1.93
CA GLN A 100 4.43 12.29 3.06
C GLN A 100 3.56 13.51 3.31
N LYS A 101 3.29 13.75 4.59
CA LYS A 101 2.81 15.04 5.07
C LYS A 101 4.01 15.97 5.10
N VAL A 102 3.88 17.17 4.55
CA VAL A 102 4.93 18.17 4.44
C VAL A 102 4.44 19.40 5.16
N PHE A 103 5.15 19.79 6.21
CA PHE A 103 4.91 21.01 6.95
C PHE A 103 5.92 22.04 6.51
N ILE A 104 5.47 23.24 6.13
CA ILE A 104 6.34 24.32 5.67
C ILE A 104 5.98 25.58 6.46
N HIS A 105 6.96 26.14 7.16
CA HIS A 105 6.87 27.44 7.81
C HIS A 105 7.65 28.44 6.97
N VAL A 106 6.98 29.48 6.49
CA VAL A 106 7.57 30.45 5.57
C VAL A 106 7.00 31.85 5.84
N PRO A 107 7.79 32.93 5.70
CA PRO A 107 7.25 34.29 5.72
C PRO A 107 6.20 34.49 4.62
N ASP A 108 5.19 35.32 4.89
CA ASP A 108 4.05 35.53 3.97
C ASP A 108 4.46 35.99 2.56
N GLU A 109 5.55 36.75 2.47
CA GLU A 109 6.13 37.22 1.20
C GLU A 109 6.58 36.08 0.27
N TYR A 110 6.97 34.91 0.79
CA TYR A 110 7.37 33.73 -0.01
C TYR A 110 6.32 32.61 -0.04
N MET A 111 5.15 32.81 0.56
CA MET A 111 4.07 31.82 0.58
C MET A 111 3.74 31.31 -0.83
N GLY A 112 3.64 32.22 -1.81
CA GLY A 112 3.33 31.88 -3.20
C GLY A 112 4.39 30.96 -3.84
N GLY A 113 5.67 31.15 -3.50
CA GLY A 113 6.76 30.30 -3.95
C GLY A 113 6.67 28.89 -3.36
N ALA A 114 6.42 28.80 -2.05
CA ALA A 114 6.25 27.53 -1.35
C ALA A 114 5.06 26.71 -1.89
N ILE A 115 3.91 27.36 -2.12
CA ILE A 115 2.71 26.73 -2.68
C ILE A 115 3.00 26.15 -4.08
N ARG A 116 3.68 26.93 -4.93
CA ARG A 116 4.02 26.50 -6.29
C ARG A 116 4.94 25.28 -6.28
N GLU A 117 5.90 25.23 -5.38
CA GLU A 117 6.84 24.11 -5.24
C GLU A 117 6.16 22.82 -4.77
N VAL A 118 5.14 22.93 -3.91
CA VAL A 118 4.32 21.79 -3.49
C VAL A 118 3.46 21.30 -4.66
N GLN A 119 2.78 22.21 -5.36
CA GLN A 119 1.86 21.88 -6.45
C GLN A 119 2.58 21.29 -7.67
N SER A 120 3.81 21.75 -7.97
CA SER A 120 4.63 21.20 -9.07
C SER A 120 4.98 19.73 -8.86
N ARG A 121 4.89 19.23 -7.62
CA ARG A 121 5.23 17.86 -7.19
C ARG A 121 3.99 16.99 -6.91
N ARG A 122 2.87 17.28 -7.57
CA ARG A 122 1.56 16.64 -7.32
C ARG A 122 1.13 16.72 -5.84
N GLY A 123 1.62 17.73 -5.13
CA GLY A 123 1.27 17.99 -3.74
C GLY A 123 -0.10 18.63 -3.61
N GLN A 124 -0.86 18.19 -2.62
CA GLN A 124 -2.14 18.79 -2.25
C GLN A 124 -2.00 19.53 -0.93
N ILE A 125 -2.45 20.78 -0.89
CA ILE A 125 -2.51 21.56 0.35
C ILE A 125 -3.76 21.13 1.11
N ASN A 126 -3.58 20.73 2.37
CA ASN A 126 -4.65 20.34 3.28
C ASN A 126 -5.14 21.54 4.08
N GLU A 127 -4.20 22.28 4.67
CA GLU A 127 -4.48 23.40 5.57
C GLU A 127 -3.40 24.47 5.43
N MET A 128 -3.79 25.72 5.61
CA MET A 128 -2.88 26.85 5.74
C MET A 128 -3.28 27.65 6.96
N LYS A 129 -2.31 27.93 7.84
CA LYS A 129 -2.51 28.71 9.05
C LYS A 129 -1.55 29.90 9.04
N GLN A 130 -2.09 31.09 9.26
CA GLN A 130 -1.29 32.30 9.44
C GLN A 130 -1.04 32.56 10.92
N GLU A 131 0.21 32.81 11.27
CA GLU A 131 0.65 33.20 12.61
C GLU A 131 1.59 34.41 12.50
N GLN A 132 1.08 35.59 12.87
CA GLN A 132 1.80 36.87 12.72
C GLN A 132 2.24 37.09 11.26
N ASP A 133 3.54 37.17 11.00
CA ASP A 133 4.13 37.41 9.67
C ASP A 133 4.57 36.10 8.97
N MET A 134 4.13 34.94 9.49
CA MET A 134 4.49 33.61 9.01
C MET A 134 3.24 32.83 8.60
N THR A 135 3.37 32.07 7.51
CA THR A 135 2.39 31.08 7.08
C THR A 135 2.93 29.67 7.31
N ILE A 136 2.10 28.83 7.91
CA ILE A 136 2.30 27.39 8.06
C ILE A 136 1.45 26.68 7.02
N ILE A 137 2.08 25.92 6.14
CA ILE A 137 1.43 25.14 5.07
C ILE A 137 1.52 23.66 5.46
N ASP A 138 0.36 23.02 5.57
CA ASP A 138 0.22 21.57 5.69
C ASP A 138 -0.17 21.01 4.32
N ALA A 139 0.73 20.22 3.74
CA ALA A 139 0.51 19.58 2.45
C ALA A 139 0.74 18.08 2.52
N LYS A 140 0.22 17.36 1.53
CA LYS A 140 0.50 15.95 1.30
C LYS A 140 1.09 15.78 -0.09
N CYS A 141 2.28 15.18 -0.17
CA CYS A 141 3.00 14.95 -1.42
C CYS A 141 3.35 13.47 -1.60
N PRO A 142 3.35 12.94 -2.83
CA PRO A 142 3.92 11.63 -3.10
C PRO A 142 5.43 11.62 -2.87
N VAL A 143 5.95 10.59 -2.20
CA VAL A 143 7.39 10.48 -1.91
C VAL A 143 8.23 10.46 -3.19
N ALA A 144 7.70 9.84 -4.27
CA ALA A 144 8.36 9.81 -5.57
C ALA A 144 8.64 11.21 -6.16
N GLU A 145 7.86 12.23 -5.76
CA GLU A 145 8.02 13.61 -6.25
C GLU A 145 8.83 14.49 -5.29
N LEU A 146 9.19 14.00 -4.10
CA LEU A 146 9.90 14.78 -3.09
C LEU A 146 11.43 14.73 -3.24
N PHE A 147 11.96 13.98 -4.20
CA PHE A 147 13.37 14.03 -4.54
C PHE A 147 13.76 15.45 -5.00
N GLY A 148 14.78 16.03 -4.35
CA GLY A 148 15.20 17.42 -4.60
C GLY A 148 14.30 18.49 -3.99
N PHE A 149 13.34 18.13 -3.13
CA PHE A 149 12.45 19.11 -2.47
C PHE A 149 13.24 20.15 -1.65
N ALA A 150 14.27 19.72 -0.92
CA ALA A 150 15.10 20.60 -0.09
C ALA A 150 15.72 21.76 -0.87
N SER A 151 16.24 21.51 -2.06
CA SER A 151 16.81 22.55 -2.93
C SER A 151 15.71 23.38 -3.60
N GLY A 152 14.64 22.74 -4.06
CA GLY A 152 13.51 23.42 -4.69
C GLY A 152 12.84 24.44 -3.76
N ILE A 153 12.51 24.02 -2.53
CA ILE A 153 11.90 24.91 -1.54
C ILE A 153 12.85 26.03 -1.13
N ARG A 154 14.15 25.73 -0.96
CA ARG A 154 15.16 26.76 -0.65
C ARG A 154 15.23 27.83 -1.73
N SER A 155 15.22 27.45 -3.00
CA SER A 155 15.23 28.39 -4.12
C SER A 155 13.93 29.19 -4.21
N ALA A 156 12.78 28.54 -3.98
CA ALA A 156 11.47 29.18 -4.05
C ALA A 156 11.21 30.20 -2.92
N THR A 157 11.92 30.08 -1.79
CA THR A 157 11.72 30.92 -0.61
C THR A 157 12.99 31.64 -0.16
N GLU A 158 14.00 31.75 -1.02
CA GLU A 158 15.30 32.38 -0.70
C GLU A 158 15.98 31.85 0.58
N GLY A 159 15.75 30.57 0.88
CA GLY A 159 16.26 29.89 2.07
C GLY A 159 15.60 30.30 3.39
N ARG A 160 14.43 30.95 3.35
CA ARG A 160 13.64 31.33 4.53
C ARG A 160 12.63 30.29 5.01
N ALA A 161 12.39 29.23 4.23
CA ALA A 161 11.49 28.16 4.65
C ALA A 161 12.15 27.19 5.63
N LEU A 162 11.43 26.89 6.71
CA LEU A 162 11.66 25.70 7.54
C LEU A 162 10.64 24.65 7.14
N TRP A 163 11.06 23.40 7.00
CA TRP A 163 10.13 22.34 6.62
C TRP A 163 10.46 21.02 7.30
N ALA A 164 9.44 20.21 7.48
CA ALA A 164 9.53 18.87 8.05
C ALA A 164 8.58 17.92 7.30
N THR A 165 8.85 16.62 7.38
CA THR A 165 7.97 15.61 6.79
C THR A 165 7.61 14.51 7.78
N GLU A 166 6.42 13.96 7.61
CA GLU A 166 5.91 12.81 8.35
C GLU A 166 5.30 11.79 7.40
N HIS A 167 5.33 10.51 7.74
CA HIS A 167 4.69 9.47 6.94
C HIS A 167 3.17 9.63 6.99
N ALA A 168 2.52 9.73 5.82
CA ALA A 168 1.07 9.93 5.72
C ALA A 168 0.32 8.72 5.17
N GLY A 169 0.97 7.54 5.17
CA GLY A 169 0.39 6.30 4.65
C GLY A 169 0.56 6.13 3.15
N PHE A 170 -0.31 5.30 2.59
CA PHE A 170 -0.32 4.91 1.19
C PHE A 170 -1.67 5.25 0.56
N GLU A 171 -1.63 5.82 -0.63
CA GLU A 171 -2.80 6.26 -1.39
C GLU A 171 -2.76 5.73 -2.83
N PRO A 172 -3.93 5.56 -3.48
CA PRO A 172 -3.98 5.12 -4.86
C PRO A 172 -3.19 6.04 -5.80
N VAL A 173 -2.36 5.42 -6.63
CA VAL A 173 -1.70 6.10 -7.75
C VAL A 173 -2.78 6.57 -8.73
N PRO A 174 -2.69 7.81 -9.26
CA PRO A 174 -3.58 8.26 -10.32
C PRO A 174 -3.59 7.30 -11.52
N ARG A 175 -4.77 7.02 -12.06
CA ARG A 175 -4.95 6.02 -13.13
C ARG A 175 -4.08 6.31 -14.36
N ASP A 176 -3.92 7.58 -14.70
CA ASP A 176 -3.21 8.02 -15.89
C ASP A 176 -1.70 7.68 -15.87
N ILE A 177 -1.11 7.50 -14.68
CA ILE A 177 0.31 7.14 -14.53
C ILE A 177 0.52 5.72 -14.02
N GLN A 178 -0.54 5.04 -13.59
CA GLN A 178 -0.47 3.73 -12.93
C GLN A 178 0.16 2.67 -13.84
N ASP A 179 -0.32 2.54 -15.08
CA ASP A 179 0.14 1.49 -15.99
C ASP A 179 1.62 1.67 -16.37
N LYS A 180 2.04 2.92 -16.57
CA LYS A 180 3.44 3.26 -16.81
C LYS A 180 4.31 2.84 -15.62
N LEU A 181 3.92 3.20 -14.40
CA LEU A 181 4.68 2.88 -13.19
C LEU A 181 4.75 1.36 -12.93
N ILE A 182 3.66 0.63 -13.19
CA ILE A 182 3.67 -0.85 -13.11
C ILE A 182 4.73 -1.41 -14.06
N ASN A 183 4.76 -0.98 -15.31
CA ASN A 183 5.72 -1.46 -16.30
C ASN A 183 7.18 -1.11 -15.95
N GLU A 184 7.43 0.08 -15.40
CA GLU A 184 8.75 0.47 -14.91
C GLU A 184 9.22 -0.42 -13.75
N ILE A 185 8.35 -0.69 -12.77
CA ILE A 185 8.66 -1.57 -11.64
C ILE A 185 8.97 -2.98 -12.11
N ARG A 186 8.18 -3.50 -13.06
CA ARG A 186 8.36 -4.83 -13.65
C ARG A 186 9.69 -4.94 -14.40
N THR A 187 9.99 -3.96 -15.25
CA THR A 187 11.25 -3.87 -16.00
C THR A 187 12.46 -3.84 -15.04
N ARG A 188 12.40 -3.01 -13.99
CA ARG A 188 13.45 -2.93 -12.95
C ARG A 188 13.66 -4.26 -12.23
N LYS A 189 12.60 -5.05 -12.03
CA LYS A 189 12.65 -6.38 -11.38
C LYS A 189 12.95 -7.53 -12.36
N GLY A 190 13.06 -7.27 -13.65
CA GLY A 190 13.29 -8.30 -14.68
C GLY A 190 12.12 -9.26 -14.87
N ILE A 191 10.87 -8.79 -14.75
CA ILE A 191 9.63 -9.59 -14.89
C ILE A 191 8.66 -9.00 -15.91
#